data_AF-A0A366WZR7-F1
#
_entry.id   AF-A0A366WZR7-F1
#
_cell.length_a   1.000
_cell.length_b   1.000
_cell.length_c   1.000
_cell.angle_alpha   90.00
_cell.angle_beta   90.00
_cell.angle_gamma   90.00
#
_symmetry.space_group_name_H-M   'P 1'
#
loop_
_entity.id
_entity.type
_entity.pdbx_description
1 polymer ?
#
loop_
_entity_poly.entity_id
_entity_poly.type
_entity_poly.pdbx_seq_one_letter_code
_entity_poly.pdbx_strand_id
1 'polypeptide(L)'
;MSQIEELQRRIVAAMERIGTGVDALRDTVPASGGDDTALHTALEDERVANAQLEERLKTLKERHEKEVDAMRADMDALKATPAEDPENGALRQQLSEATAKLAAVEAARAELAEAKVALENQDELVVLKTENDELKAVVSKAQSLEDENKKLRSELADSERVAELSSELEMLRAERASHGAAMSRLDDDLQRMRKANEQLRNSVGELRAASKDGLADAELLNRATVAELEATKAAQATDAAEAQAVLARLEPLLSQAKLAEGEVE
;
A
#
# COMPACT_ATOMS: atom_id res chain seq x y z
N MET A 1 -44.91 -12.04 -13.60
CA MET A 1 -44.95 -13.42 -14.15
C MET A 1 -43.59 -13.81 -14.76
N SER A 2 -43.03 -13.07 -15.73
CA SER A 2 -41.71 -13.39 -16.35
C SER A 2 -40.52 -13.45 -15.37
N GLN A 3 -40.46 -12.57 -14.37
CA GLN A 3 -39.34 -12.57 -13.39
C GLN A 3 -39.31 -13.82 -12.50
N ILE A 4 -40.47 -14.45 -12.23
CA ILE A 4 -40.55 -15.67 -11.43
C ILE A 4 -40.07 -16.88 -12.24
N GLU A 5 -40.45 -16.95 -13.52
CA GLU A 5 -40.00 -18.01 -14.43
C GLU A 5 -38.49 -17.96 -14.67
N GLU A 6 -37.91 -16.76 -14.76
CA GLU A 6 -36.46 -16.57 -14.90
C GLU A 6 -35.70 -16.98 -13.64
N LEU A 7 -36.22 -16.65 -12.44
CA LEU A 7 -35.68 -17.12 -11.18
C LEU A 7 -35.77 -18.65 -11.06
N GLN A 8 -36.89 -19.26 -11.47
CA GLN A 8 -37.05 -20.72 -11.47
C GLN A 8 -36.06 -21.41 -12.42
N ARG A 9 -35.87 -20.92 -13.65
CA ARG A 9 -34.87 -21.47 -14.58
C ARG A 9 -33.45 -21.39 -14.02
N ARG A 10 -33.13 -20.30 -13.34
CA ARG A 10 -31.81 -20.08 -12.75
C ARG A 10 -31.56 -20.99 -11.54
N ILE A 11 -32.58 -21.25 -10.72
CA ILE A 11 -32.49 -22.20 -9.61
C ILE A 11 -32.29 -23.63 -10.12
N VAL A 12 -33.05 -24.06 -11.13
CA VAL A 12 -32.91 -25.42 -11.71
C VAL A 12 -31.51 -25.61 -12.29
N ALA A 13 -30.99 -24.64 -13.05
CA ALA A 13 -29.62 -24.68 -13.57
C ALA A 13 -28.56 -24.69 -12.46
N ALA A 14 -28.78 -23.94 -11.37
CA ALA A 14 -27.90 -23.97 -10.21
C ALA A 14 -27.93 -25.33 -9.50
N MET A 15 -29.10 -25.96 -9.38
CA MET A 15 -29.25 -27.29 -8.79
C MET A 15 -28.58 -28.38 -9.62
N GLU A 16 -28.72 -28.36 -10.94
CA GLU A 16 -28.00 -29.30 -11.83
C GLU A 16 -26.48 -29.12 -11.76
N ARG A 17 -26.01 -27.87 -11.65
CA ARG A 17 -24.58 -27.56 -11.49
C ARG A 17 -24.04 -28.00 -10.13
N ILE A 18 -24.85 -27.90 -9.07
CA ILE A 18 -24.50 -28.43 -7.75
C ILE A 18 -24.49 -29.95 -7.78
N GLY A 19 -25.49 -30.59 -8.41
CA GLY A 19 -25.55 -32.05 -8.54
C GLY A 19 -24.33 -32.61 -9.27
N THR A 20 -24.00 -32.06 -10.44
CA THR A 20 -22.79 -32.42 -11.20
C THR A 20 -21.50 -32.11 -10.44
N GLY A 21 -21.46 -31.02 -9.67
CA GLY A 21 -20.33 -30.69 -8.80
C GLY A 21 -20.14 -31.69 -7.64
N VAL A 22 -21.23 -32.19 -7.06
CA VAL A 22 -21.19 -33.20 -5.99
C VAL A 22 -20.78 -34.57 -6.52
N ASP A 23 -21.27 -34.95 -7.70
CA ASP A 23 -20.86 -36.20 -8.34
C ASP A 23 -19.38 -36.16 -8.76
N ALA A 24 -18.90 -35.03 -9.31
CA ALA A 24 -17.49 -34.84 -9.59
C ALA A 24 -16.63 -34.88 -8.32
N LEU A 25 -17.10 -34.30 -7.21
CA LEU A 25 -16.38 -34.34 -5.94
C LEU A 25 -16.29 -35.76 -5.38
N ARG A 26 -17.38 -36.52 -5.52
CA ARG A 26 -17.45 -37.93 -5.13
C ARG A 26 -16.50 -38.81 -5.96
N ASP A 27 -16.34 -38.52 -7.25
CA ASP A 27 -15.39 -39.23 -8.13
C ASP A 27 -13.93 -38.78 -7.92
N THR A 28 -13.70 -37.57 -7.38
CA THR A 28 -12.36 -37.08 -7.00
C THR A 28 -11.89 -37.54 -5.62
N VAL A 29 -12.75 -38.16 -4.81
CA VAL A 29 -12.32 -38.84 -3.58
C VAL A 29 -11.89 -40.25 -4.00
N PRO A 30 -10.58 -40.56 -4.02
CA PRO A 30 -10.16 -41.94 -4.23
C PRO A 30 -10.78 -42.81 -3.13
N ALA A 31 -11.21 -44.01 -3.46
CA ALA A 31 -11.77 -44.95 -2.49
C ALA A 31 -10.72 -45.27 -1.41
N SER A 32 -10.71 -44.46 -0.35
CA SER A 32 -9.74 -44.48 0.76
C SER A 32 -9.74 -45.79 1.55
N GLY A 33 -10.70 -46.70 1.32
CA GLY A 33 -10.83 -47.95 2.07
C GLY A 33 -9.73 -48.98 1.77
N GLY A 34 -9.06 -48.91 0.62
CA GLY A 34 -7.95 -49.82 0.28
C GLY A 34 -6.64 -49.44 0.97
N ASP A 35 -6.31 -48.15 0.97
CA ASP A 35 -5.11 -47.64 1.64
C ASP A 35 -5.27 -47.64 3.17
N ASP A 36 -6.45 -47.33 3.71
CA ASP A 36 -6.66 -47.36 5.17
C ASP A 36 -6.51 -48.76 5.75
N THR A 37 -7.01 -49.78 5.05
CA THR A 37 -6.90 -51.17 5.52
C THR A 37 -5.46 -51.69 5.43
N ALA A 38 -4.73 -51.36 4.35
CA ALA A 38 -3.32 -51.68 4.22
C ALA A 38 -2.45 -50.97 5.26
N LEU A 39 -2.73 -49.70 5.55
CA LEU A 39 -2.04 -48.92 6.60
C LEU A 39 -2.33 -49.47 7.99
N HIS A 40 -3.56 -49.89 8.27
CA HIS A 40 -3.90 -50.54 9.54
C HIS A 40 -3.16 -51.86 9.73
N THR A 41 -3.09 -52.72 8.71
CA THR A 41 -2.33 -53.98 8.78
C THR A 41 -0.84 -53.71 9.00
N ALA A 42 -0.25 -52.76 8.26
CA ALA A 42 1.16 -52.39 8.46
C ALA A 42 1.44 -51.86 9.89
N LEU A 43 0.49 -51.12 10.46
CA LEU A 43 0.60 -50.56 11.81
C LEU A 43 0.43 -51.63 12.90
N GLU A 44 -0.39 -52.66 12.66
CA GLU A 44 -0.47 -53.83 13.54
C GLU A 44 0.81 -54.67 13.48
N ASP A 45 1.37 -54.88 12.29
CA ASP A 45 2.65 -55.59 12.11
C ASP A 45 3.81 -54.86 12.80
N GLU A 46 3.90 -53.52 12.65
CA GLU A 46 4.89 -52.69 13.34
C GLU A 46 4.71 -52.70 14.86
N ARG A 47 3.47 -52.76 15.37
CA ARG A 47 3.22 -52.89 16.82
C ARG A 47 3.69 -54.23 17.37
N VAL A 48 3.46 -55.32 16.65
CA VAL A 48 3.94 -56.65 17.03
C VAL A 48 5.47 -56.71 16.98
N ALA A 49 6.09 -56.14 15.94
CA ALA A 49 7.54 -56.07 15.83
C ALA A 49 8.16 -55.25 16.99
N ASN A 50 7.56 -54.10 17.34
CA ASN A 50 8.01 -53.29 18.46
C ASN A 50 7.86 -54.02 19.81
N ALA A 51 6.74 -54.69 20.06
CA ALA A 51 6.55 -55.47 21.28
C ALA A 51 7.62 -56.59 21.42
N GLN A 52 7.95 -57.27 20.32
CA GLN A 52 9.02 -58.27 20.31
C GLN A 52 10.42 -57.66 20.54
N LEU A 53 10.68 -56.48 19.99
CA LEU A 53 11.93 -55.75 20.23
C LEU A 53 12.03 -55.28 21.69
N GLU A 54 10.94 -54.79 22.28
CA GLU A 54 10.89 -54.40 23.69
C GLU A 54 11.16 -55.59 24.63
N GLU A 55 10.58 -56.75 24.34
CA GLU A 55 10.83 -57.98 25.10
C GLU A 55 12.30 -58.45 24.94
N ARG A 56 12.85 -58.40 23.71
CA ARG A 56 14.27 -58.67 23.47
C ARG A 56 15.19 -57.68 24.19
N LEU A 57 14.83 -56.41 24.21
CA LEU A 57 15.60 -55.39 24.93
C LEU A 57 15.51 -55.59 26.44
N LYS A 58 14.36 -55.98 26.96
CA LYS A 58 14.20 -56.29 28.39
C LYS A 58 15.05 -57.49 28.78
N THR A 59 15.00 -58.58 28.01
CA THR A 59 15.82 -59.78 28.28
C THR A 59 17.31 -59.50 28.13
N LEU A 60 17.72 -58.69 27.15
CA LEU A 60 19.10 -58.24 26.99
C LEU A 60 19.55 -57.37 28.17
N LYS A 61 18.70 -56.44 28.65
CA LYS A 61 18.99 -55.60 29.83
C LYS A 61 19.12 -56.45 31.08
N GLU A 62 18.21 -57.38 31.34
CA GLU A 62 18.28 -58.28 32.49
C GLU A 62 19.54 -59.18 32.44
N ARG A 63 19.95 -59.60 31.23
CA ARG A 63 21.19 -60.35 31.04
C ARG A 63 22.41 -59.49 31.31
N HIS A 64 22.45 -58.26 30.78
CA HIS A 64 23.56 -57.33 31.02
C HIS A 64 23.66 -56.91 32.48
N GLU A 65 22.53 -56.70 33.16
CA GLU A 65 22.51 -56.39 34.59
C GLU A 65 23.09 -57.55 35.42
N LYS A 66 22.68 -58.79 35.11
CA LYS A 66 23.27 -60.00 35.73
C LYS A 66 24.76 -60.16 35.43
N GLU A 67 25.19 -59.89 34.19
CA GLU A 67 26.61 -59.93 33.82
C GLU A 67 27.43 -58.84 34.52
N VAL A 68 26.87 -57.63 34.68
CA VAL A 68 27.51 -56.52 35.41
C VAL A 68 27.60 -56.83 36.91
N ASP A 69 26.54 -57.39 37.51
CA ASP A 69 26.55 -57.77 38.92
C ASP A 69 27.50 -58.95 39.19
N ALA A 70 27.58 -59.92 38.27
CA ALA A 70 28.59 -60.97 38.32
C ALA A 70 30.01 -60.40 38.20
N MET A 71 30.26 -59.50 37.25
CA MET A 71 31.57 -58.83 37.12
C MET A 71 31.91 -57.97 38.35
N ARG A 72 30.93 -57.33 39.00
CA ARG A 72 31.15 -56.60 40.26
C ARG A 72 31.53 -57.54 41.41
N ALA A 73 30.83 -58.67 41.53
CA ALA A 73 31.15 -59.68 42.52
C ALA A 73 32.57 -60.28 42.30
N ASP A 74 32.93 -60.56 41.05
CA ASP A 74 34.28 -61.02 40.68
C ASP A 74 35.34 -59.95 40.99
N MET A 75 35.04 -58.67 40.69
CA MET A 75 35.92 -57.55 41.02
C MET A 75 36.13 -57.38 42.52
N ASP A 76 35.10 -57.58 43.34
CA ASP A 76 35.20 -57.47 44.79
C ASP A 76 35.91 -58.70 45.39
N ALA A 77 35.78 -59.88 44.77
CA ALA A 77 36.58 -61.06 45.11
C ALA A 77 38.07 -60.89 44.75
N LEU A 78 38.40 -60.31 43.58
CA LEU A 78 39.78 -59.99 43.18
C LEU A 78 40.41 -58.88 44.03
N LYS A 79 39.62 -57.91 44.52
CA LYS A 79 40.12 -56.89 45.46
C LYS A 79 40.43 -57.43 46.84
N ALA A 80 39.77 -58.52 47.26
CA ALA A 80 39.97 -59.15 48.56
C ALA A 80 41.24 -60.04 48.62
N THR A 81 41.90 -60.29 47.48
CA THR A 81 43.17 -61.04 47.44
C THR A 81 44.35 -60.10 47.74
N PRO A 82 45.20 -60.36 48.76
CA PRO A 82 46.34 -59.51 49.08
C PRO A 82 47.42 -59.56 47.98
N ALA A 83 48.02 -58.40 47.70
CA ALA A 83 48.74 -58.06 46.48
C ALA A 83 50.20 -58.50 46.44
N GLU A 84 50.62 -59.16 45.34
CA GLU A 84 51.98 -59.06 44.76
C GLU A 84 52.04 -59.17 43.21
N ASP A 85 50.91 -59.05 42.48
CA ASP A 85 50.93 -59.19 41.01
C ASP A 85 50.79 -57.85 40.24
N PRO A 86 51.70 -57.54 39.29
CA PRO A 86 51.67 -56.33 38.46
C PRO A 86 50.40 -56.25 37.58
N GLU A 87 49.76 -57.38 37.28
CA GLU A 87 48.51 -57.46 36.55
C GLU A 87 47.35 -56.79 37.30
N ASN A 88 47.33 -56.89 38.63
CA ASN A 88 46.28 -56.29 39.46
C ASN A 88 46.38 -54.74 39.49
N GLY A 89 47.60 -54.20 39.34
CA GLY A 89 47.83 -52.77 39.14
C GLY A 89 47.34 -52.29 37.78
N ALA A 90 47.61 -53.06 36.72
CA ALA A 90 47.14 -52.77 35.37
C ALA A 90 45.60 -52.82 35.26
N LEU A 91 44.95 -53.78 35.92
CA LEU A 91 43.49 -53.88 35.97
C LEU A 91 42.85 -52.70 36.71
N ARG A 92 43.44 -52.24 37.83
CA ARG A 92 42.99 -51.02 38.53
C ARG A 92 43.11 -49.77 37.67
N GLN A 93 44.20 -49.66 36.91
CA GLN A 93 44.36 -48.56 35.96
C GLN A 93 43.30 -48.61 34.86
N GLN A 94 43.07 -49.77 34.24
CA GLN A 94 42.03 -49.95 33.23
C GLN A 94 40.63 -49.64 33.77
N LEU A 95 40.33 -50.01 35.02
CA LEU A 95 39.06 -49.65 35.67
C LEU A 95 38.94 -48.15 35.88
N SER A 96 40.01 -47.47 36.31
CA SER A 96 40.00 -46.01 36.46
C SER A 96 39.84 -45.29 35.12
N GLU A 97 40.41 -45.82 34.04
CA GLU A 97 40.23 -45.31 32.68
C GLU A 97 38.82 -45.58 32.16
N ALA A 98 38.24 -46.75 32.48
CA ALA A 98 36.87 -47.09 32.11
C ALA A 98 35.84 -46.23 32.85
N THR A 99 36.04 -45.97 34.15
CA THR A 99 35.16 -45.07 34.92
C THR A 99 35.26 -43.63 34.42
N ALA A 100 36.47 -43.15 34.07
CA ALA A 100 36.65 -41.82 33.47
C ALA A 100 35.96 -41.71 32.11
N LYS A 101 36.07 -42.74 31.26
CA LYS A 101 35.36 -42.78 29.96
C LYS A 101 33.84 -42.82 30.15
N LEU A 102 33.35 -43.57 31.15
CA LEU A 102 31.92 -43.67 31.43
C LEU A 102 31.37 -42.33 31.92
N ALA A 103 32.09 -41.63 32.81
CA ALA A 103 31.73 -40.27 33.23
C ALA A 103 31.72 -39.28 32.05
N ALA A 104 32.68 -39.36 31.12
CA ALA A 104 32.69 -38.54 29.91
C ALA A 104 31.50 -38.83 28.99
N VAL A 105 31.11 -40.10 28.83
CA VAL A 105 29.94 -40.50 28.05
C VAL A 105 28.65 -40.02 28.71
N GLU A 106 28.55 -40.07 30.03
CA GLU A 106 27.39 -39.55 30.77
C GLU A 106 27.27 -38.04 30.65
N ALA A 107 28.37 -37.29 30.72
CA ALA A 107 28.39 -35.84 30.47
C ALA A 107 27.95 -35.50 29.05
N ALA A 108 28.48 -36.19 28.03
CA ALA A 108 28.07 -35.99 26.64
C ALA A 108 26.59 -36.36 26.41
N ARG A 109 26.07 -37.37 27.12
CA ARG A 109 24.64 -37.72 27.08
C ARG A 109 23.76 -36.64 27.73
N ALA A 110 24.22 -36.00 28.79
CA ALA A 110 23.51 -34.89 29.43
C ALA A 110 23.45 -33.66 28.50
N GLU A 111 24.57 -33.27 27.89
CA GLU A 111 24.60 -32.18 26.89
C GLU A 111 23.70 -32.49 25.69
N LEU A 112 23.70 -33.75 25.22
CA LEU A 112 22.85 -34.17 24.12
C LEU A 112 21.36 -34.18 24.50
N ALA A 113 21.02 -34.44 25.76
CA ALA A 113 19.65 -34.32 26.27
C ALA A 113 19.19 -32.85 26.34
N GLU A 114 20.04 -31.94 26.78
CA GLU A 114 19.75 -30.50 26.81
C GLU A 114 19.58 -29.92 25.40
N ALA A 115 20.45 -30.31 24.46
CA ALA A 115 20.33 -29.95 23.06
C ALA A 115 19.04 -30.51 22.42
N LYS A 116 18.62 -31.71 22.82
CA LYS A 116 17.34 -32.30 22.38
C LYS A 116 16.15 -31.52 22.92
N VAL A 117 16.14 -31.13 24.19
CA VAL A 117 15.08 -30.31 24.77
C VAL A 117 14.99 -28.95 24.06
N ALA A 118 16.13 -28.32 23.74
CA ALA A 118 16.15 -27.09 22.96
C ALA A 118 15.61 -27.28 21.53
N LEU A 119 15.83 -28.44 20.91
CA LEU A 119 15.24 -28.82 19.62
C LEU A 119 13.75 -29.19 19.72
N GLU A 120 13.32 -29.71 20.87
CA GLU A 120 11.94 -30.05 21.22
C GLU A 120 11.10 -28.84 21.66
N ASN A 121 11.70 -27.63 21.73
CA ASN A 121 10.97 -26.35 21.75
C ASN A 121 10.27 -26.09 20.39
N GLN A 122 9.57 -27.11 19.89
CA GLN A 122 8.69 -27.13 18.74
C GLN A 122 7.66 -26.01 18.84
N ASP A 123 7.31 -25.57 20.05
CA ASP A 123 6.44 -24.43 20.32
C ASP A 123 6.98 -23.12 19.73
N GLU A 124 8.27 -22.80 19.88
CA GLU A 124 8.85 -21.59 19.29
C GLU A 124 8.90 -21.68 17.76
N LEU A 125 9.24 -22.86 17.23
CA LEU A 125 9.23 -23.09 15.78
C LEU A 125 7.81 -23.00 15.19
N VAL A 126 6.80 -23.48 15.92
CA VAL A 126 5.39 -23.37 15.54
C VAL A 126 4.96 -21.90 15.56
N VAL A 127 5.30 -21.15 16.61
CA VAL A 127 4.99 -19.72 16.72
C VAL A 127 5.63 -18.92 15.57
N LEU A 128 6.90 -19.15 15.28
CA LEU A 128 7.58 -18.47 14.17
C LEU A 128 7.00 -18.85 12.80
N LYS A 129 6.57 -20.10 12.62
CA LYS A 129 5.88 -20.52 11.38
C LYS A 129 4.53 -19.85 11.24
N THR A 130 3.74 -19.78 12.32
CA THR A 130 2.45 -19.08 12.31
C THR A 130 2.63 -17.59 12.02
N GLU A 131 3.61 -16.93 12.64
CA GLU A 131 3.90 -15.52 12.39
C GLU A 131 4.37 -15.29 10.95
N ASN A 132 5.18 -16.19 10.39
CA ASN A 132 5.57 -16.12 8.97
C ASN A 132 4.37 -16.25 8.03
N ASP A 133 3.42 -17.14 8.34
CA ASP A 133 2.24 -17.34 7.50
C ASP A 133 1.27 -16.16 7.62
N GLU A 134 1.13 -15.55 8.80
CA GLU A 134 0.42 -14.29 9.00
C GLU A 134 1.07 -13.14 8.22
N LEU A 135 2.40 -12.99 8.29
CA LEU A 135 3.14 -11.96 7.55
C LEU A 135 2.98 -12.14 6.04
N LYS A 136 3.05 -13.38 5.53
CA LYS A 136 2.77 -13.65 4.10
C LYS A 136 1.35 -13.25 3.71
N ALA A 137 0.35 -13.53 4.57
CA ALA A 137 -1.02 -13.11 4.33
C ALA A 137 -1.13 -11.58 4.28
N VAL A 138 -0.48 -10.86 5.20
CA VAL A 138 -0.43 -9.39 5.19
C VAL A 138 0.25 -8.85 3.92
N VAL A 139 1.38 -9.43 3.50
CA VAL A 139 2.07 -9.05 2.27
C VAL A 139 1.17 -9.25 1.05
N SER A 140 0.46 -10.38 0.96
CA SER A 140 -0.46 -10.63 -0.16
C SER A 140 -1.62 -9.62 -0.21
N LYS A 141 -2.14 -9.22 0.96
CA LYS A 141 -3.17 -8.19 1.06
C LYS A 141 -2.63 -6.82 0.65
N ALA A 142 -1.41 -6.48 1.06
CA ALA A 142 -0.76 -5.23 0.67
C ALA A 142 -0.55 -5.15 -0.85
N GLN A 143 -0.11 -6.25 -1.47
CA GLN A 143 0.03 -6.33 -2.94
C GLN A 143 -1.32 -6.14 -3.65
N SER A 144 -2.39 -6.76 -3.16
CA SER A 144 -3.74 -6.55 -3.71
C SER A 144 -4.19 -5.09 -3.61
N LEU A 145 -3.88 -4.40 -2.51
CA LEU A 145 -4.20 -2.98 -2.33
C LEU A 145 -3.35 -2.08 -3.22
N GLU A 146 -2.09 -2.42 -3.44
CA GLU A 146 -1.22 -1.70 -4.38
C GLU A 146 -1.73 -1.82 -5.82
N ASP A 147 -2.16 -3.01 -6.23
CA ASP A 147 -2.76 -3.25 -7.55
C ASP A 147 -4.08 -2.49 -7.72
N GLU A 148 -4.94 -2.49 -6.70
CA GLU A 148 -6.18 -1.71 -6.70
C GLU A 148 -5.90 -0.21 -6.78
N ASN A 149 -4.94 0.30 -6.01
CA ASN A 149 -4.53 1.71 -6.09
C ASN A 149 -3.98 2.07 -7.47
N LYS A 150 -3.19 1.17 -8.07
CA LYS A 150 -2.66 1.38 -9.43
C LYS A 150 -3.79 1.43 -10.44
N LYS A 151 -4.78 0.54 -10.33
CA LYS A 151 -5.97 0.51 -11.18
C LYS A 151 -6.82 1.78 -11.01
N LEU A 152 -7.10 2.20 -9.79
CA LEU A 152 -7.84 3.44 -9.51
C LEU A 152 -7.09 4.67 -10.04
N ARG A 153 -5.75 4.68 -9.96
CA ARG A 153 -4.94 5.76 -10.54
C ARG A 153 -4.99 5.77 -12.06
N SER A 154 -4.95 4.61 -12.72
CA SER A 154 -5.16 4.57 -14.17
C SER A 154 -6.57 5.01 -14.54
N GLU A 155 -7.60 4.53 -13.84
CA GLU A 155 -8.99 4.95 -14.09
C GLU A 155 -9.19 6.46 -13.89
N LEU A 156 -8.54 7.06 -12.88
CA LEU A 156 -8.56 8.52 -12.67
C LEU A 156 -7.80 9.27 -13.76
N ALA A 157 -6.66 8.74 -14.22
CA ALA A 157 -5.88 9.33 -15.31
C ALA A 157 -6.60 9.21 -16.66
N ASP A 158 -7.28 8.09 -16.88
CA ASP A 158 -8.08 7.79 -18.06
C ASP A 158 -9.43 8.52 -18.03
N SER A 159 -9.86 8.99 -16.84
CA SER A 159 -11.04 9.84 -16.75
C SER A 159 -10.75 11.15 -17.48
N GLU A 160 -11.33 11.27 -18.68
CA GLU A 160 -11.35 12.47 -19.52
C GLU A 160 -11.72 13.72 -18.71
N ARG A 161 -12.47 13.53 -17.61
CA ARG A 161 -12.84 14.57 -16.66
C ARG A 161 -11.65 15.33 -16.05
N VAL A 162 -10.51 14.69 -15.77
CA VAL A 162 -9.33 15.42 -15.25
C VAL A 162 -8.74 16.32 -16.32
N ALA A 163 -8.66 15.83 -17.57
CA ALA A 163 -8.21 16.62 -18.71
C ALA A 163 -9.18 17.78 -19.01
N GLU A 164 -10.49 17.51 -19.03
CA GLU A 164 -11.54 18.52 -19.18
C GLU A 164 -11.45 19.60 -18.10
N LEU A 165 -11.40 19.22 -16.81
CA LEU A 165 -11.30 20.16 -15.70
C LEU A 165 -10.00 20.98 -15.77
N SER A 166 -8.90 20.37 -16.21
CA SER A 166 -7.63 21.09 -16.41
C SER A 166 -7.74 22.14 -17.52
N SER A 167 -8.39 21.80 -18.63
CA SER A 167 -8.68 22.70 -19.74
C SER A 167 -9.64 23.83 -19.31
N GLU A 168 -10.72 23.51 -18.59
CA GLU A 168 -11.64 24.49 -18.01
C GLU A 168 -10.90 25.47 -17.09
N LEU A 169 -9.99 24.99 -16.24
CA LEU A 169 -9.18 25.84 -15.37
C LEU A 169 -8.21 26.73 -16.14
N GLU A 170 -7.61 26.24 -17.23
CA GLU A 170 -6.75 27.06 -18.09
C GLU A 170 -7.54 28.15 -18.80
N MET A 171 -8.73 27.84 -19.33
CA MET A 171 -9.63 28.83 -19.92
C MET A 171 -10.02 29.91 -18.91
N LEU A 172 -10.47 29.54 -17.71
CA LEU A 172 -10.84 30.49 -16.65
C LEU A 172 -9.65 31.37 -16.21
N ARG A 173 -8.43 30.82 -16.21
CA ARG A 173 -7.21 31.61 -15.92
C ARG A 173 -6.91 32.59 -17.04
N ALA A 174 -7.04 32.18 -18.30
CA ALA A 174 -6.85 33.06 -19.45
C ALA A 174 -7.88 34.19 -19.48
N GLU A 175 -9.15 33.90 -19.19
CA GLU A 175 -10.22 34.90 -19.04
C GLU A 175 -9.89 35.90 -17.93
N ARG A 176 -9.49 35.44 -16.74
CA ARG A 176 -9.10 36.33 -15.63
C ARG A 176 -7.89 37.21 -15.98
N ALA A 177 -6.90 36.67 -16.68
CA ALA A 177 -5.74 37.44 -17.13
C ALA A 177 -6.14 38.53 -18.14
N SER A 178 -7.00 38.17 -19.11
CA SER A 178 -7.56 39.12 -20.10
C SER A 178 -8.38 40.23 -19.42
N HIS A 179 -9.26 39.87 -18.48
CA HIS A 179 -10.03 40.84 -17.70
C HIS A 179 -9.14 41.76 -16.86
N GLY A 180 -8.09 41.23 -16.23
CA GLY A 180 -7.12 42.04 -15.49
C GLY A 180 -6.40 43.05 -16.40
N ALA A 181 -6.00 42.63 -17.59
CA ALA A 181 -5.37 43.52 -18.57
C ALA A 181 -6.33 44.61 -19.09
N ALA A 182 -7.59 44.26 -19.36
CA ALA A 182 -8.62 45.23 -19.78
C ALA A 182 -8.91 46.27 -18.67
N MET A 183 -9.02 45.82 -17.41
CA MET A 183 -9.22 46.72 -16.27
C MET A 183 -8.04 47.68 -16.07
N SER A 184 -6.81 47.17 -16.17
CA SER A 184 -5.61 48.01 -16.09
C SER A 184 -5.58 49.09 -17.17
N ARG A 185 -5.98 48.78 -18.41
CA ARG A 185 -6.06 49.77 -19.48
C ARG A 185 -7.13 50.84 -19.21
N LEU A 186 -8.29 50.43 -18.72
CA LEU A 186 -9.36 51.36 -18.34
C LEU A 186 -8.90 52.31 -17.22
N ASP A 187 -8.20 51.78 -16.21
CA ASP A 187 -7.63 52.60 -15.14
C ASP A 187 -6.62 53.64 -15.67
N ASP A 188 -5.74 53.24 -16.59
CA ASP A 188 -4.78 54.14 -17.23
C ASP A 188 -5.48 55.25 -18.03
N ASP A 189 -6.53 54.92 -18.79
CA ASP A 189 -7.28 55.90 -19.58
C ASP A 189 -8.11 56.85 -18.69
N LEU A 190 -8.71 56.35 -17.60
CA LEU A 190 -9.38 57.17 -16.60
C LEU A 190 -8.40 58.16 -15.92
N GLN A 191 -7.18 57.73 -15.61
CA GLN A 191 -6.14 58.61 -15.06
C GLN A 191 -5.75 59.70 -16.08
N ARG A 192 -5.60 59.35 -17.35
CA ARG A 192 -5.32 60.33 -18.43
C ARG A 192 -6.46 61.33 -18.59
N MET A 193 -7.71 60.88 -18.57
CA MET A 193 -8.88 61.74 -18.66
C MET A 193 -8.96 62.72 -17.48
N ARG A 194 -8.68 62.25 -16.26
CA ARG A 194 -8.60 63.12 -15.07
C ARG A 194 -7.53 64.20 -15.23
N LYS A 195 -6.32 63.82 -15.67
CA LYS A 195 -5.20 64.75 -15.88
C LYS A 195 -5.50 65.78 -16.97
N ALA A 196 -6.05 65.35 -18.11
CA ALA A 196 -6.40 66.24 -19.21
C ALA A 196 -7.51 67.24 -18.79
N ASN A 197 -8.50 66.79 -18.02
CA ASN A 197 -9.52 67.67 -17.46
C ASN A 197 -8.99 68.66 -16.42
N GLU A 198 -8.01 68.25 -15.61
CA GLU A 198 -7.33 69.17 -14.69
C GLU A 198 -6.57 70.25 -15.46
N GLN A 199 -5.83 69.89 -16.51
CA GLN A 199 -5.14 70.84 -17.38
C GLN A 199 -6.11 71.78 -18.11
N LEU A 200 -7.26 71.29 -18.57
CA LEU A 200 -8.31 72.12 -19.15
C LEU A 200 -8.86 73.12 -18.12
N ARG A 201 -9.14 72.67 -16.88
CA ARG A 201 -9.62 73.58 -15.82
C ARG A 201 -8.60 74.66 -15.49
N ASN A 202 -7.32 74.32 -15.43
CA ASN A 202 -6.24 75.27 -15.16
C ASN A 202 -6.08 76.29 -16.29
N SER A 203 -6.01 75.83 -17.55
CA SER A 203 -5.88 76.72 -18.72
C SER A 203 -7.08 77.65 -18.90
N VAL A 204 -8.30 77.16 -18.67
CA VAL A 204 -9.51 78.00 -18.67
C VAL A 204 -9.51 78.98 -17.48
N GLY A 205 -8.97 78.59 -16.33
CA GLY A 205 -8.76 79.48 -15.18
C GLY A 205 -7.83 80.65 -15.50
N GLU A 206 -6.67 80.36 -16.10
CA GLU A 206 -5.70 81.37 -16.58
C GLU A 206 -6.34 82.30 -17.61
N LEU A 207 -7.04 81.75 -18.59
CA LEU A 207 -7.70 82.53 -19.64
C LEU A 207 -8.78 83.46 -19.09
N ARG A 208 -9.56 83.01 -18.09
CA ARG A 208 -10.55 83.84 -17.39
C ARG A 208 -9.89 84.94 -16.56
N ALA A 209 -8.76 84.67 -15.92
CA ALA A 209 -8.02 85.68 -15.16
C ALA A 209 -7.49 86.78 -16.10
N ALA A 210 -6.80 86.39 -17.17
CA ALA A 210 -6.29 87.35 -18.17
C ALA A 210 -7.40 88.18 -18.84
N SER A 211 -8.55 87.56 -19.11
CA SER A 211 -9.71 88.25 -19.66
C SER A 211 -10.31 89.28 -18.70
N LYS A 212 -10.27 89.04 -17.38
CA LYS A 212 -10.71 90.01 -16.36
C LYS A 212 -9.79 91.24 -16.29
N ASP A 213 -8.50 91.02 -16.52
CA ASP A 213 -7.50 92.09 -16.55
C ASP A 213 -7.50 92.88 -17.88
N GLY A 214 -8.43 92.56 -18.80
CA GLY A 214 -8.56 93.21 -20.10
C GLY A 214 -7.47 92.83 -21.11
N LEU A 215 -6.66 91.82 -20.79
CA LEU A 215 -5.58 91.32 -21.62
C LEU A 215 -6.10 90.15 -22.46
N ALA A 216 -6.35 90.40 -23.75
CA ALA A 216 -6.63 89.32 -24.71
C ALA A 216 -5.29 88.69 -25.15
N ASP A 217 -4.94 87.54 -24.57
CA ASP A 217 -3.74 86.78 -24.92
C ASP A 217 -4.07 85.62 -25.88
N ALA A 218 -3.60 85.73 -27.11
CA ALA A 218 -3.78 84.72 -28.14
C ALA A 218 -3.07 83.39 -27.81
N GLU A 219 -1.97 83.42 -27.05
CA GLU A 219 -1.24 82.22 -26.66
C GLU A 219 -2.02 81.42 -25.61
N LEU A 220 -2.63 82.10 -24.64
CA LEU A 220 -3.51 81.46 -23.64
C LEU A 220 -4.76 80.84 -24.29
N LEU A 221 -5.33 81.50 -25.30
CA LEU A 221 -6.44 80.95 -26.08
C LEU A 221 -6.02 79.68 -26.84
N ASN A 222 -4.87 79.70 -27.52
CA ASN A 222 -4.33 78.52 -28.18
C ASN A 222 -4.05 77.39 -27.18
N ARG A 223 -3.54 77.70 -25.99
CA ARG A 223 -3.28 76.70 -24.93
C ARG A 223 -4.58 76.08 -24.39
N ALA A 224 -5.61 76.90 -24.15
CA ALA A 224 -6.91 76.43 -23.69
C ALA A 224 -7.61 75.53 -24.73
N THR A 225 -7.55 75.90 -26.02
CA THR A 225 -8.14 75.10 -27.10
C THR A 225 -7.39 73.77 -27.32
N VAL A 226 -6.06 73.75 -27.19
CA VAL A 226 -5.28 72.50 -27.19
C VAL A 226 -5.68 71.63 -26.00
N ALA A 227 -5.79 72.19 -24.80
CA ALA A 227 -6.22 71.44 -23.61
C ALA A 227 -7.66 70.90 -23.74
N GLU A 228 -8.56 71.63 -24.40
CA GLU A 228 -9.93 71.18 -24.69
C GLU A 228 -9.93 70.01 -25.67
N LEU A 229 -9.11 70.08 -26.71
CA LEU A 229 -8.95 69.01 -27.68
C LEU A 229 -8.30 67.76 -27.07
N GLU A 230 -7.36 67.93 -26.14
CA GLU A 230 -6.77 66.81 -25.37
C GLU A 230 -7.77 66.19 -24.39
N ALA A 231 -8.57 66.99 -23.68
CA ALA A 231 -9.59 66.51 -22.76
C ALA A 231 -10.70 65.74 -23.49
N THR A 232 -11.16 66.24 -24.64
CA THR A 232 -12.18 65.56 -25.47
C THR A 232 -11.66 64.25 -26.05
N LYS A 233 -10.42 64.21 -26.54
CA LYS A 233 -9.77 62.96 -26.98
C LYS A 233 -9.64 61.95 -25.85
N ALA A 234 -9.25 62.39 -24.65
CA ALA A 234 -9.12 61.50 -23.49
C ALA A 234 -10.47 60.96 -23.03
N ALA A 235 -11.54 61.76 -23.08
CA ALA A 235 -12.90 61.32 -22.82
C ALA A 235 -13.35 60.24 -23.83
N GLN A 236 -13.18 60.50 -25.13
CA GLN A 236 -13.52 59.53 -26.18
C GLN A 236 -12.73 58.22 -26.07
N ALA A 237 -11.45 58.29 -25.71
CA ALA A 237 -10.62 57.10 -25.48
C ALA A 237 -11.12 56.28 -24.29
N THR A 238 -11.53 56.95 -23.21
CA THR A 238 -12.11 56.30 -22.03
C THR A 238 -13.43 55.62 -22.39
N ASP A 239 -14.33 56.31 -23.08
CA ASP A 239 -15.63 55.75 -23.52
C ASP A 239 -15.43 54.51 -24.41
N ALA A 240 -14.45 54.55 -25.32
CA ALA A 240 -14.10 53.42 -26.17
C ALA A 240 -13.54 52.24 -25.36
N ALA A 241 -12.69 52.50 -24.36
CA ALA A 241 -12.14 51.48 -23.47
C ALA A 241 -13.22 50.84 -22.58
N GLU A 242 -14.16 51.63 -22.06
CA GLU A 242 -15.31 51.16 -21.30
C GLU A 242 -16.21 50.26 -22.17
N ALA A 243 -16.53 50.69 -23.39
CA ALA A 243 -17.32 49.89 -24.33
C ALA A 243 -16.64 48.56 -24.67
N GLN A 244 -15.32 48.56 -24.90
CA GLN A 244 -14.55 47.34 -25.14
C GLN A 244 -14.53 46.41 -23.91
N ALA A 245 -14.37 46.96 -22.70
CA ALA A 245 -14.39 46.17 -21.48
C ALA A 245 -15.76 45.52 -21.23
N VAL A 246 -16.85 46.24 -21.52
CA VAL A 246 -18.22 45.70 -21.44
C VAL A 246 -18.43 44.60 -22.49
N LEU A 247 -18.04 44.84 -23.74
CA LEU A 247 -18.14 43.84 -24.82
C LEU A 247 -17.36 42.56 -24.48
N ALA A 248 -16.12 42.71 -24.01
CA ALA A 248 -15.29 41.57 -23.61
C ALA A 248 -15.91 40.73 -22.48
N ARG A 249 -16.79 41.32 -21.65
CA ARG A 249 -17.51 40.60 -20.59
C ARG A 249 -18.83 39.98 -21.06
N LEU A 250 -19.49 40.59 -22.05
CA LEU A 250 -20.75 40.09 -22.60
C LEU A 250 -20.54 39.00 -23.66
N GLU A 251 -19.45 39.06 -24.42
CA GLU A 251 -19.14 38.10 -25.48
C GLU A 251 -19.15 36.62 -25.00
N PRO A 252 -18.49 36.24 -23.89
CA PRO A 252 -18.55 34.86 -23.39
C PRO A 252 -19.95 34.44 -22.91
N LEU A 253 -20.72 35.37 -22.34
CA LEU A 253 -22.09 35.10 -21.90
C LEU A 253 -23.04 34.88 -23.10
N LEU A 254 -22.82 35.64 -24.19
CA LEU A 254 -23.58 35.49 -25.43
C LEU A 254 -23.19 34.22 -26.18
N SER A 255 -21.92 33.82 -26.18
CA SER A 255 -21.52 32.54 -26.78
C SER A 255 -22.08 31.35 -26.01
N GLN A 256 -22.09 31.40 -24.68
CA GLN A 256 -22.71 30.37 -23.84
C GLN A 256 -24.23 30.29 -24.05
N ALA A 257 -24.92 31.43 -24.17
CA ALA A 257 -26.35 31.47 -24.45
C ALA A 257 -26.69 30.87 -25.83
N LYS A 258 -25.89 31.17 -26.88
CA LYS A 258 -26.07 30.59 -28.21
C LYS A 258 -25.85 29.07 -28.25
N LEU A 259 -24.88 28.57 -27.49
CA LEU A 259 -24.64 27.12 -27.36
C LEU A 259 -25.84 26.44 -26.69
N ALA A 260 -26.41 27.04 -25.65
CA ALA A 260 -27.58 26.51 -24.96
C ALA A 260 -28.87 26.54 -25.82
N GLU A 261 -29.03 27.52 -26.72
CA GLU A 261 -30.17 27.55 -27.65
C GLU A 261 -30.01 26.55 -28.81
N GLY A 262 -28.78 26.29 -29.27
CA GLY A 262 -28.50 25.35 -30.37
C GLY A 262 -28.56 23.86 -29.99
N GLU A 263 -28.59 23.51 -28.70
CA GLU A 263 -28.80 22.14 -28.22
C GLU A 263 -30.28 21.73 -28.12
N VAL A 264 -31.21 22.67 -28.38
CA VAL A 264 -32.67 22.45 -28.26
C VAL A 264 -33.38 22.28 -29.62
N GLU A 265 -32.66 22.45 -30.74
CA GLU A 265 -33.15 22.13 -32.11
C GLU A 265 -32.63 20.77 -32.62
#